data_AF-A0AAW0BU11-F1
#
_entry.id   AF-A0AAW0BU11-F1
#
_cell.length_a   1.000
_cell.length_b   1.000
_cell.length_c   1.000
_cell.angle_alpha   90.00
_cell.angle_beta   90.00
_cell.angle_gamma   90.00
#
_symmetry.space_group_name_H-M   'P 1'
#
loop_
_entity.id
_entity.type
_entity.pdbx_description
1 polymer ?
#
loop_
_entity_poly.entity_id
_entity_poly.type
_entity_poly.pdbx_seq_one_letter_code
_entity_poly.pdbx_strand_id
1 'polypeptide(L)'
;MRFSTTLAASLFSIALASPSPDKRADTLSVTVTGPSTNAVDSVDGLTLTAEVTNNGAEAIKLLKYGTILDDLPTRSFAVSKNGSTVPFTGVKLQVAVSNDNAYKTIQPGETLSVTHNVASLFDFASSGLGVFSFQPNTNFHIVGQEQDQASLADFTVSTQPIEVEITNNLVARNSAFKRATPTCTDSAQLDFITASYEESRELATLASEYISDNGASDDLFTAYFGSNSASAVLDVVNGVRNENDSGRVLSCEDELDVCDGNVIAYTVIATTDIYYCNIFFDEVDNQALCGGTTVNSRNIRGGTTLHELTHAVSDTDDVNYGCPTNQQLSTSQKLINADNYNCFATQVYADTQC
;
A
#
# COMPACT_ATOMS: atom_id res chain seq x y z
N MET A 1 -48.88 -54.39 31.15
CA MET A 1 -47.55 -53.76 31.26
C MET A 1 -47.15 -53.26 29.88
N ARG A 2 -47.08 -51.93 29.68
CA ARG A 2 -46.64 -51.31 28.42
C ARG A 2 -45.33 -50.60 28.72
N PHE A 3 -44.25 -51.00 28.06
CA PHE A 3 -42.97 -50.29 28.07
C PHE A 3 -43.01 -49.20 27.01
N SER A 4 -42.71 -47.96 27.41
CA SER A 4 -42.56 -46.80 26.53
C SER A 4 -41.08 -46.53 26.37
N THR A 5 -40.56 -46.62 25.15
CA THR A 5 -39.18 -46.28 24.78
C THR A 5 -39.12 -44.81 24.36
N THR A 6 -38.43 -43.99 25.13
CA THR A 6 -38.06 -42.62 24.78
C THR A 6 -36.74 -42.64 23.99
N LEU A 7 -36.78 -42.16 22.75
CA LEU A 7 -35.61 -41.94 21.90
C LEU A 7 -35.14 -40.49 22.10
N ALA A 8 -33.96 -40.28 22.67
CA ALA A 8 -33.33 -38.97 22.77
C ALA A 8 -32.47 -38.73 21.52
N ALA A 9 -32.79 -37.70 20.74
CA ALA A 9 -31.98 -37.25 19.62
C ALA A 9 -30.94 -36.22 20.13
N SER A 10 -29.67 -36.59 20.09
CA SER A 10 -28.52 -35.71 20.37
C SER A 10 -28.14 -34.95 19.10
N LEU A 11 -28.41 -33.64 19.07
CA LEU A 11 -27.88 -32.71 18.08
C LEU A 11 -26.40 -32.43 18.42
N PHE A 12 -25.48 -32.97 17.62
CA PHE A 12 -24.08 -32.56 17.63
C PHE A 12 -23.95 -31.26 16.82
N SER A 13 -23.78 -30.13 17.50
CA SER A 13 -23.29 -28.90 16.88
C SER A 13 -21.79 -29.04 16.63
N ILE A 14 -21.41 -29.33 15.38
CA ILE A 14 -20.01 -29.23 14.95
C ILE A 14 -19.72 -27.73 14.80
N ALA A 15 -18.99 -27.16 15.77
CA ALA A 15 -18.37 -25.86 15.58
C ALA A 15 -17.25 -26.03 14.54
N LEU A 16 -17.48 -25.54 13.32
CA LEU A 16 -16.44 -25.42 12.29
C LEU A 16 -15.50 -24.30 12.74
N ALA A 17 -14.41 -24.67 13.43
CA ALA A 17 -13.32 -23.75 13.70
C ALA A 17 -12.67 -23.39 12.36
N SER A 18 -12.89 -22.16 11.90
CA SER A 18 -12.26 -21.66 10.69
C SER A 18 -10.75 -21.53 10.91
N PRO A 19 -9.91 -21.88 9.92
CA PRO A 19 -8.46 -21.77 10.05
C PRO A 19 -8.03 -20.29 10.24
N SER A 20 -7.02 -20.07 11.11
CA SER A 20 -6.37 -18.77 11.31
C SER A 20 -5.73 -18.26 10.02
N PRO A 21 -5.47 -16.94 9.88
CA PRO A 21 -4.80 -16.36 8.72
C PRO A 21 -3.49 -17.08 8.33
N ASP A 22 -2.65 -17.43 9.31
CA ASP A 22 -1.42 -18.20 9.09
C ASP A 22 -1.66 -19.57 8.46
N LYS A 23 -2.76 -20.25 8.83
CA LYS A 23 -3.13 -21.54 8.21
C LYS A 23 -3.67 -21.38 6.80
N ARG A 24 -4.13 -20.18 6.42
CA ARG A 24 -4.55 -19.86 5.04
C ARG A 24 -3.35 -19.52 4.18
N ALA A 25 -2.32 -18.88 4.74
CA ALA A 25 -1.04 -18.65 4.08
C ALA A 25 -0.43 -19.93 3.50
N ASP A 26 -0.42 -21.00 4.31
CA ASP A 26 0.09 -22.32 3.93
C ASP A 26 -0.66 -22.97 2.75
N THR A 27 -1.84 -22.45 2.39
CA THR A 27 -2.67 -23.00 1.30
C THR A 27 -2.46 -22.29 -0.03
N LEU A 28 -1.79 -21.13 -0.06
CA LEU A 28 -1.52 -20.41 -1.30
C LEU A 28 -0.17 -20.83 -1.87
N SER A 29 -0.15 -21.10 -3.18
CA SER A 29 1.10 -21.30 -3.92
C SER A 29 1.24 -20.24 -4.99
N VAL A 30 2.45 -19.71 -5.12
CA VAL A 30 2.78 -18.68 -6.11
C VAL A 30 3.80 -19.22 -7.09
N THR A 31 3.53 -19.04 -8.38
CA THR A 31 4.48 -19.33 -9.47
C THR A 31 4.73 -18.05 -10.26
N VAL A 32 5.98 -17.77 -10.61
CA VAL A 32 6.33 -16.66 -11.50
C VAL A 32 7.08 -17.22 -12.70
N THR A 33 6.65 -16.83 -13.89
CA THR A 33 7.31 -17.17 -15.16
C THR A 33 7.75 -15.91 -15.87
N GLY A 34 8.95 -15.92 -16.43
CA GLY A 34 9.50 -14.82 -17.21
C GLY A 34 9.56 -15.15 -18.71
N PRO A 35 10.36 -14.40 -19.48
CA PRO A 35 10.58 -14.66 -20.89
C PRO A 35 11.10 -16.07 -21.15
N SER A 36 10.68 -16.71 -22.25
CA SER A 36 10.94 -18.13 -22.54
C SER A 36 12.42 -18.54 -22.56
N THR A 37 13.33 -17.59 -22.75
CA THR A 37 14.77 -17.81 -22.85
C THR A 37 15.53 -17.37 -21.60
N ASN A 38 14.87 -16.89 -20.54
CA ASN A 38 15.47 -16.22 -19.37
C ASN A 38 16.47 -15.11 -19.72
N ALA A 39 16.39 -14.60 -20.95
CA ALA A 39 17.24 -13.56 -21.49
C ALA A 39 16.43 -12.76 -22.50
N VAL A 40 16.58 -11.44 -22.47
CA VAL A 40 15.92 -10.49 -23.37
C VAL A 40 16.95 -9.53 -23.95
N ASP A 41 16.72 -9.14 -25.19
CA ASP A 41 17.56 -8.13 -25.87
C ASP A 41 17.42 -6.75 -25.21
N SER A 42 16.22 -6.42 -24.73
CA SER A 42 15.87 -5.13 -24.14
C SER A 42 14.90 -5.28 -22.97
N VAL A 43 14.89 -4.28 -22.09
CA VAL A 43 13.91 -4.15 -21.00
C VAL A 43 12.46 -4.29 -21.47
N ASP A 44 12.14 -3.92 -22.70
CA ASP A 44 10.79 -4.03 -23.27
C ASP A 44 10.29 -5.48 -23.39
N GLY A 45 11.21 -6.45 -23.40
CA GLY A 45 10.89 -7.87 -23.36
C GLY A 45 10.64 -8.41 -21.95
N LEU A 46 10.80 -7.59 -20.89
CA LEU A 46 10.61 -8.00 -19.49
C LEU A 46 9.14 -8.04 -19.13
N THR A 47 8.51 -9.16 -19.50
CA THR A 47 7.17 -9.52 -19.06
C THR A 47 7.27 -10.68 -18.07
N LEU A 48 6.71 -10.50 -16.88
CA LEU A 48 6.61 -11.53 -15.84
C LEU A 48 5.15 -11.88 -15.64
N THR A 49 4.81 -13.17 -15.64
CA THR A 49 3.46 -13.63 -15.29
C THR A 49 3.50 -14.28 -13.92
N ALA A 50 2.69 -13.78 -13.01
CA ALA A 50 2.53 -14.31 -11.67
C ALA A 50 1.21 -15.06 -11.58
N GLU A 51 1.25 -16.25 -11.01
CA GLU A 51 0.10 -17.11 -10.80
C GLU A 51 -0.05 -17.41 -9.32
N VAL A 52 -1.22 -17.12 -8.75
CA VAL A 52 -1.56 -17.39 -7.36
C VAL A 52 -2.67 -18.43 -7.33
N THR A 53 -2.39 -19.60 -6.74
CA THR A 53 -3.32 -20.72 -6.65
C THR A 53 -3.76 -20.94 -5.21
N ASN A 54 -5.06 -21.11 -5.00
CA ASN A 54 -5.63 -21.50 -3.72
C ASN A 54 -5.75 -23.03 -3.64
N ASN A 55 -4.85 -23.67 -2.90
CA ASN A 55 -4.86 -25.11 -2.64
C ASN A 55 -5.69 -25.48 -1.40
N GLY A 56 -6.34 -24.49 -0.78
CA GLY A 56 -7.19 -24.65 0.39
C GLY A 56 -8.62 -25.08 0.04
N ALA A 57 -9.42 -25.31 1.08
CA ALA A 57 -10.81 -25.73 0.95
C ALA A 57 -11.83 -24.56 1.02
N GLU A 58 -11.37 -23.34 1.29
CA GLU A 58 -12.20 -22.15 1.44
C GLU A 58 -11.73 -21.04 0.49
N ALA A 59 -12.66 -20.17 0.08
CA ALA A 59 -12.32 -18.99 -0.70
C ALA A 59 -11.43 -18.04 0.12
N ILE A 60 -10.48 -17.38 -0.55
CA ILE A 60 -9.58 -16.40 0.06
C ILE A 60 -9.76 -15.06 -0.66
N LYS A 61 -10.00 -13.99 0.09
CA LYS A 61 -10.16 -12.62 -0.42
C LYS A 61 -8.93 -11.80 -0.03
N LEU A 62 -8.17 -11.34 -1.02
CA LEU A 62 -6.87 -10.70 -0.88
C LEU A 62 -6.91 -9.27 -1.40
N LEU A 63 -6.33 -8.32 -0.66
CA LEU A 63 -6.08 -6.97 -1.18
C LEU A 63 -5.08 -7.08 -2.34
N LYS A 64 -5.41 -6.48 -3.50
CA LYS A 64 -4.60 -6.66 -4.70
C LYS A 64 -3.39 -5.72 -4.78
N TYR A 65 -3.54 -4.49 -4.29
CA TYR A 65 -2.59 -3.40 -4.53
C TYR A 65 -1.20 -3.66 -3.97
N GLY A 66 -0.17 -3.28 -4.74
CA GLY A 66 1.23 -3.42 -4.32
C GLY A 66 1.74 -4.86 -4.24
N THR A 67 0.97 -5.83 -4.72
CA THR A 67 1.33 -7.26 -4.74
C THR A 67 1.41 -7.78 -6.17
N ILE A 68 1.83 -9.03 -6.35
CA ILE A 68 1.76 -9.70 -7.67
C ILE A 68 0.34 -9.91 -8.23
N LEU A 69 -0.72 -9.61 -7.46
CA LEU A 69 -2.11 -9.61 -7.93
C LEU A 69 -2.56 -8.26 -8.48
N ASP A 70 -1.72 -7.23 -8.38
CA ASP A 70 -1.96 -5.89 -8.89
C ASP A 70 -1.73 -5.82 -10.40
N ASP A 71 -2.55 -5.05 -11.11
CA ASP A 71 -2.40 -4.71 -12.52
C ASP A 71 -1.93 -3.26 -12.76
N LEU A 72 -1.78 -2.48 -11.69
CA LEU A 72 -1.28 -1.10 -11.71
C LEU A 72 0.26 -1.04 -11.75
N PRO A 73 0.86 0.12 -12.10
CA PRO A 73 2.32 0.32 -12.13
C PRO A 73 2.96 0.42 -10.73
N THR A 74 2.52 -0.41 -9.78
CA THR A 74 3.03 -0.51 -8.41
C THR A 74 4.20 -1.50 -8.30
N ARG A 75 4.77 -1.64 -7.10
CA ARG A 75 5.93 -2.50 -6.85
C ARG A 75 5.52 -3.97 -6.63
N SER A 76 5.07 -4.64 -7.69
CA SER A 76 4.74 -6.07 -7.68
C SER A 76 5.96 -6.99 -7.48
N PHE A 77 7.18 -6.48 -7.74
CA PHE A 77 8.44 -7.21 -7.57
C PHE A 77 9.48 -6.34 -6.86
N ALA A 78 10.29 -6.94 -5.98
CA ALA A 78 11.56 -6.36 -5.57
C ALA A 78 12.64 -6.81 -6.57
N VAL A 79 13.32 -5.85 -7.20
CA VAL A 79 14.31 -6.13 -8.25
C VAL A 79 15.70 -5.84 -7.73
N SER A 80 16.63 -6.76 -7.97
CA SER A 80 18.03 -6.60 -7.57
C SER A 80 18.99 -7.11 -8.63
N LYS A 81 20.22 -6.60 -8.59
CA LYS A 81 21.33 -7.07 -9.40
C LYS A 81 22.57 -7.18 -8.53
N ASN A 82 23.19 -8.36 -8.48
CA ASN A 82 24.34 -8.64 -7.62
C ASN A 82 24.12 -8.28 -6.14
N GLY A 83 22.88 -8.45 -5.65
CA GLY A 83 22.47 -8.10 -4.29
C GLY A 83 22.16 -6.61 -4.05
N SER A 84 22.38 -5.73 -5.02
CA SER A 84 21.99 -4.32 -4.94
C SER A 84 20.59 -4.12 -5.50
N THR A 85 19.74 -3.39 -4.79
CA THR A 85 18.39 -3.02 -5.24
C THR A 85 18.45 -2.16 -6.50
N VAL A 86 17.60 -2.47 -7.48
CA VAL A 86 17.35 -1.62 -8.63
C VAL A 86 16.28 -0.59 -8.22
N PRO A 87 16.51 0.72 -8.41
CA PRO A 87 15.56 1.75 -8.01
C PRO A 87 14.19 1.56 -8.69
N PHE A 88 13.13 1.62 -7.89
CA PHE A 88 11.75 1.61 -8.37
C PHE A 88 11.34 3.02 -8.82
N THR A 89 10.63 3.11 -9.94
CA THR A 89 10.23 4.36 -10.61
C THR A 89 8.73 4.46 -10.87
N GLY A 90 7.97 3.44 -10.48
CA GLY A 90 6.50 3.40 -10.63
C GLY A 90 5.78 4.25 -9.57
N VAL A 91 4.58 3.82 -9.18
CA VAL A 91 3.72 4.55 -8.26
C VAL A 91 3.58 3.86 -6.90
N LYS A 92 3.36 4.66 -5.86
CA LYS A 92 2.87 4.28 -4.54
C LYS A 92 1.48 4.89 -4.34
N LEU A 93 0.61 4.22 -3.61
CA LEU A 93 -0.84 4.47 -3.60
C LEU A 93 -1.35 4.75 -2.19
N GLN A 94 -2.34 5.62 -2.08
CA GLN A 94 -3.31 5.59 -0.98
C GLN A 94 -4.60 4.96 -1.51
N VAL A 95 -5.15 3.95 -0.81
CA VAL A 95 -6.35 3.22 -1.29
C VAL A 95 -7.49 3.17 -0.26
N ALA A 96 -8.70 3.11 -0.78
CA ALA A 96 -9.93 2.84 -0.04
C ALA A 96 -10.11 1.32 0.14
N VAL A 97 -9.77 0.82 1.33
CA VAL A 97 -9.87 -0.61 1.68
C VAL A 97 -11.28 -1.06 2.08
N SER A 98 -12.24 -0.14 2.22
CA SER A 98 -13.63 -0.50 2.53
C SER A 98 -14.41 -1.07 1.35
N ASN A 99 -13.89 -0.93 0.13
CA ASN A 99 -14.57 -1.31 -1.11
C ASN A 99 -14.19 -2.72 -1.57
N ASP A 100 -15.18 -3.55 -1.93
CA ASP A 100 -14.95 -4.92 -2.40
C ASP A 100 -14.06 -5.02 -3.64
N ASN A 101 -14.07 -3.99 -4.51
CA ASN A 101 -13.25 -3.94 -5.72
C ASN A 101 -11.74 -3.82 -5.46
N ALA A 102 -11.33 -3.44 -4.24
CA ALA A 102 -9.94 -3.44 -3.82
C ALA A 102 -9.38 -4.88 -3.70
N TYR A 103 -10.24 -5.89 -3.73
CA TYR A 103 -9.88 -7.27 -3.42
C TYR A 103 -10.06 -8.20 -4.62
N LYS A 104 -9.21 -9.23 -4.68
CA LYS A 104 -9.38 -10.40 -5.54
C LYS A 104 -9.79 -11.59 -4.67
N THR A 105 -10.82 -12.31 -5.08
CA THR A 105 -11.22 -13.56 -4.42
C THR A 105 -10.73 -14.74 -5.24
N ILE A 106 -10.07 -15.70 -4.58
CA ILE A 106 -9.56 -16.94 -5.18
C ILE A 106 -10.36 -18.10 -4.57
N GLN A 107 -11.17 -18.77 -5.39
CA GLN A 107 -11.94 -19.94 -4.99
C GLN A 107 -11.04 -21.16 -4.72
N PRO A 108 -11.52 -22.18 -3.97
CA PRO A 108 -10.80 -23.44 -3.81
C PRO A 108 -10.42 -24.07 -5.16
N GLY A 109 -9.13 -24.33 -5.36
CA GLY A 109 -8.57 -24.88 -6.60
C GLY A 109 -8.45 -23.89 -7.76
N GLU A 110 -8.81 -22.62 -7.59
CA GLU A 110 -8.67 -21.58 -8.61
C GLU A 110 -7.24 -21.02 -8.63
N THR A 111 -6.79 -20.66 -9.83
CA THR A 111 -5.54 -19.94 -10.08
C THR A 111 -5.87 -18.60 -10.72
N LEU A 112 -5.45 -17.50 -10.08
CA LEU A 112 -5.43 -16.19 -10.71
C LEU A 112 -4.07 -15.97 -11.38
N SER A 113 -4.10 -15.40 -12.59
CA SER A 113 -2.90 -15.11 -13.38
C SER A 113 -2.88 -13.62 -13.74
N VAL A 114 -1.75 -12.95 -13.47
CA VAL A 114 -1.54 -11.53 -13.76
C VAL A 114 -0.22 -11.35 -14.48
N THR A 115 -0.24 -10.61 -15.58
CA THR A 115 0.95 -10.32 -16.39
C THR A 115 1.44 -8.91 -16.11
N HIS A 116 2.71 -8.80 -15.72
CA HIS A 116 3.38 -7.58 -15.31
C HIS A 116 4.41 -7.15 -16.35
N ASN A 117 4.31 -5.90 -16.81
CA ASN A 117 5.38 -5.25 -17.56
C ASN A 117 6.18 -4.38 -16.60
N VAL A 118 7.39 -4.83 -16.26
CA VAL A 118 8.23 -4.17 -15.25
C VAL A 118 9.24 -3.19 -15.87
N ALA A 119 9.29 -3.09 -17.20
CA ALA A 119 10.31 -2.34 -17.93
C ALA A 119 10.36 -0.85 -17.57
N SER A 120 9.19 -0.23 -17.36
CA SER A 120 9.05 1.19 -17.01
C SER A 120 9.00 1.46 -15.51
N LEU A 121 9.03 0.42 -14.68
CA LEU A 121 8.84 0.50 -13.24
C LEU A 121 10.16 0.50 -12.47
N PHE A 122 11.29 0.28 -13.15
CA PHE A 122 12.61 0.24 -12.53
C PHE A 122 13.66 0.92 -13.40
N ASP A 123 14.62 1.58 -12.75
CA ASP A 123 15.77 2.18 -13.42
C ASP A 123 16.87 1.14 -13.68
N PHE A 124 16.64 0.30 -14.70
CA PHE A 124 17.64 -0.67 -15.16
C PHE A 124 18.88 0.00 -15.75
N ALA A 125 18.76 1.24 -16.25
CA ALA A 125 19.85 1.95 -16.92
C ALA A 125 20.97 2.32 -15.94
N SER A 126 20.63 2.80 -14.74
CA SER A 126 21.64 3.05 -13.69
C SER A 126 22.30 1.77 -13.17
N SER A 127 21.62 0.62 -13.31
CA SER A 127 22.11 -0.68 -12.86
C SER A 127 22.97 -1.42 -13.90
N GLY A 128 22.91 -1.06 -15.18
CA GLY A 128 23.71 -1.64 -16.26
C GLY A 128 23.27 -3.05 -16.70
N LEU A 129 23.81 -3.57 -17.82
CA LEU A 129 23.43 -4.86 -18.41
C LEU A 129 23.80 -6.05 -17.52
N GLY A 130 23.08 -7.17 -17.64
CA GLY A 130 23.38 -8.41 -16.93
C GLY A 130 22.14 -9.11 -16.37
N VAL A 131 22.35 -9.99 -15.39
CA VAL A 131 21.30 -10.80 -14.76
C VAL A 131 20.64 -10.02 -13.62
N PHE A 132 19.33 -9.92 -13.69
CA PHE A 132 18.48 -9.29 -12.67
C PHE A 132 17.63 -10.35 -11.98
N SER A 133 17.48 -10.22 -10.67
CA SER A 133 16.66 -11.06 -9.82
C SER A 133 15.36 -10.33 -9.48
N PHE A 134 14.23 -10.99 -9.74
CA PHE A 134 12.89 -10.47 -9.53
C PHE A 134 12.20 -11.30 -8.44
N GLN A 135 12.15 -10.76 -7.24
CA GLN A 135 11.47 -11.36 -6.10
C GLN A 135 10.01 -10.90 -6.09
N PRO A 136 9.00 -11.79 -6.24
CA PRO A 136 7.60 -11.37 -6.19
C PRO A 136 7.23 -10.83 -4.80
N ASN A 137 6.44 -9.76 -4.79
CA ASN A 137 5.84 -9.24 -3.57
C ASN A 137 4.56 -10.04 -3.24
N THR A 138 4.68 -10.92 -2.24
CA THR A 138 3.63 -11.84 -1.78
C THR A 138 3.15 -11.52 -0.37
N ASN A 139 3.40 -10.28 0.10
CA ASN A 139 2.82 -9.77 1.33
C ASN A 139 1.33 -9.50 1.06
N PHE A 140 0.51 -10.50 1.31
CA PHE A 140 -0.91 -10.42 1.04
C PHE A 140 -1.67 -10.05 2.31
N HIS A 141 -2.73 -9.27 2.12
CA HIS A 141 -3.63 -8.86 3.19
C HIS A 141 -4.98 -9.56 3.02
N ILE A 142 -5.41 -10.33 4.01
CA ILE A 142 -6.71 -11.04 4.01
C ILE A 142 -7.74 -10.21 4.79
N VAL A 143 -8.95 -10.09 4.24
CA VAL A 143 -10.09 -9.56 5.01
C VAL A 143 -10.48 -10.57 6.11
N GLY A 144 -10.45 -10.15 7.37
CA GLY A 144 -10.95 -10.94 8.49
C GLY A 144 -12.44 -11.30 8.35
N GLN A 145 -12.85 -12.49 8.82
CA GLN A 145 -14.23 -12.99 8.67
C GLN A 145 -15.26 -12.44 9.68
N GLU A 146 -14.85 -11.65 10.67
CA GLU A 146 -15.78 -11.06 11.65
C GLU A 146 -16.01 -9.60 11.35
N GLN A 147 -17.20 -9.26 10.81
CA GLN A 147 -17.95 -7.96 10.81
C GLN A 147 -17.21 -6.61 10.68
N ASP A 148 -15.91 -6.62 10.53
CA ASP A 148 -14.99 -5.50 10.57
C ASP A 148 -14.10 -5.67 9.34
N GLN A 149 -14.64 -5.27 8.19
CA GLN A 149 -13.92 -5.21 6.91
C GLN A 149 -12.66 -4.34 6.99
N ALA A 150 -12.41 -3.69 8.14
CA ALA A 150 -11.24 -2.91 8.47
C ALA A 150 -10.06 -3.71 9.07
N SER A 151 -10.24 -4.98 9.48
CA SER A 151 -9.13 -5.79 10.00
C SER A 151 -8.52 -6.64 8.89
N LEU A 152 -7.35 -6.21 8.41
CA LEU A 152 -6.51 -7.00 7.52
C LEU A 152 -5.55 -7.86 8.34
N ALA A 153 -5.40 -9.13 7.96
CA ALA A 153 -4.37 -10.02 8.48
C ALA A 153 -3.30 -10.29 7.42
N ASP A 154 -2.04 -10.15 7.81
CA ASP A 154 -0.91 -10.22 6.89
C ASP A 154 -0.30 -11.61 6.87
N PHE A 155 0.10 -12.07 5.69
CA PHE A 155 0.98 -13.22 5.56
C PHE A 155 1.83 -13.10 4.28
N THR A 156 2.92 -13.86 4.25
CA THR A 156 3.83 -13.91 3.11
C THR A 156 3.88 -15.34 2.57
N VAL A 157 3.69 -15.51 1.27
CA VAL A 157 3.95 -16.79 0.60
C VAL A 157 5.43 -16.88 0.25
N SER A 158 6.12 -17.90 0.76
CA SER A 158 7.53 -18.14 0.40
C SER A 158 7.65 -18.46 -1.09
N THR A 159 8.52 -17.73 -1.77
CA THR A 159 8.77 -17.84 -3.20
C THR A 159 10.27 -17.75 -3.46
N GLN A 160 10.68 -18.18 -4.65
CA GLN A 160 12.03 -17.95 -5.14
C GLN A 160 12.00 -16.84 -6.18
N PRO A 161 13.05 -16.01 -6.26
CA PRO A 161 13.16 -15.04 -7.33
C PRO A 161 13.34 -15.75 -8.67
N ILE A 162 12.91 -15.08 -9.74
CA ILE A 162 13.28 -15.44 -11.11
C ILE A 162 14.43 -14.57 -11.58
N GLU A 163 15.37 -15.16 -12.33
CA GLU A 163 16.49 -14.45 -12.94
C GLU A 163 16.24 -14.23 -14.44
N VAL A 164 16.44 -13.01 -14.90
CA VAL A 164 16.38 -12.66 -16.33
C VAL A 164 17.60 -11.83 -16.71
N GLU A 165 18.30 -12.25 -17.78
CA GLU A 165 19.42 -11.50 -18.34
C GLU A 165 18.94 -10.44 -19.34
N ILE A 166 19.48 -9.22 -19.24
CA ILE A 166 19.29 -8.17 -20.24
C ILE A 166 20.62 -7.97 -20.97
N THR A 167 20.62 -8.22 -22.28
CA THR A 167 21.87 -8.41 -23.04
C THR A 167 22.34 -7.18 -23.82
N ASN A 168 21.44 -6.30 -24.26
CA ASN A 168 21.82 -5.18 -25.13
C ASN A 168 21.25 -3.82 -24.70
N ASN A 169 19.93 -3.64 -24.75
CA ASN A 169 19.31 -2.31 -24.70
C ASN A 169 18.64 -2.03 -23.35
N LEU A 170 19.39 -1.33 -22.49
CA LEU A 170 18.84 -0.58 -21.37
C LEU A 170 18.49 0.81 -21.86
N VAL A 171 17.28 0.98 -22.38
CA VAL A 171 16.79 2.33 -22.61
C VAL A 171 16.65 2.95 -21.22
N ALA A 172 17.36 4.05 -20.96
CA ALA A 172 16.98 4.97 -19.91
C ALA A 172 15.60 5.52 -20.30
N ARG A 173 14.56 4.78 -19.95
CA ARG A 173 13.21 5.30 -20.01
C ARG A 173 13.17 6.27 -18.84
N ASN A 174 13.57 7.52 -19.11
CA ASN A 174 13.01 8.65 -18.39
C ASN A 174 11.52 8.48 -18.62
N SER A 175 10.84 7.84 -17.68
CA SER A 175 9.40 7.80 -17.64
C SER A 175 8.97 9.21 -17.96
N ALA A 176 8.26 9.36 -19.07
CA ALA A 176 7.94 10.66 -19.65
C ALA A 176 6.85 11.34 -18.80
N PHE A 177 7.10 11.47 -17.50
CA PHE A 177 6.35 12.28 -16.58
C PHE A 177 6.67 13.72 -16.96
N LYS A 178 5.70 14.36 -17.59
CA LYS A 178 5.81 15.77 -17.91
C LYS A 178 5.76 16.52 -16.59
N ARG A 179 6.84 17.24 -16.28
CA ARG A 179 6.76 18.32 -15.28
C ARG A 179 5.83 19.41 -15.79
N ALA A 180 4.80 19.74 -15.02
CA ALA A 180 4.28 21.11 -14.89
C ALA A 180 3.27 21.23 -13.73
N THR A 181 3.41 22.33 -12.97
CA THR A 181 2.47 23.10 -12.12
C THR A 181 1.04 22.59 -11.87
N PRO A 182 0.38 22.92 -10.74
CA PRO A 182 -0.93 22.40 -10.34
C PRO A 182 -1.89 22.27 -11.52
N THR A 183 -2.26 21.04 -11.87
CA THR A 183 -3.04 20.77 -13.06
C THR A 183 -4.39 20.23 -12.62
N CYS A 184 -5.34 21.14 -12.46
CA CYS A 184 -6.74 20.82 -12.28
C CYS A 184 -7.51 21.73 -13.23
N THR A 185 -8.37 21.13 -14.06
CA THR A 185 -9.22 21.90 -14.97
C THR A 185 -10.39 22.54 -14.22
N ASP A 186 -10.84 21.93 -13.12
CA ASP A 186 -11.87 22.43 -12.21
C ASP A 186 -11.26 23.24 -11.06
N SER A 187 -11.77 24.46 -10.84
CA SER A 187 -11.27 25.36 -9.80
C SER A 187 -11.60 24.88 -8.38
N ALA A 188 -12.73 24.20 -8.18
CA ALA A 188 -13.07 23.65 -6.87
C ALA A 188 -12.16 22.48 -6.50
N GLN A 189 -11.81 21.63 -7.48
CA GLN A 189 -10.80 20.59 -7.26
C GLN A 189 -9.43 21.19 -6.95
N LEU A 190 -9.02 22.25 -7.67
CA LEU A 190 -7.78 22.97 -7.38
C LEU A 190 -7.76 23.54 -5.95
N ASP A 191 -8.83 24.22 -5.54
CA ASP A 191 -8.96 24.76 -4.19
C ASP A 191 -8.94 23.64 -3.13
N PHE A 192 -9.55 22.48 -3.44
CA PHE A 192 -9.59 21.33 -2.54
C PHE A 192 -8.21 20.71 -2.31
N ILE A 193 -7.43 20.45 -3.37
CA ILE A 193 -6.06 19.92 -3.22
C ILE A 193 -5.10 20.95 -2.62
N THR A 194 -5.35 22.24 -2.85
CA THR A 194 -4.56 23.32 -2.24
C THR A 194 -4.79 23.34 -0.72
N ALA A 195 -6.05 23.24 -0.30
CA ALA A 195 -6.41 23.15 1.11
C ALA A 195 -5.85 21.86 1.75
N SER A 196 -5.96 20.70 1.08
CA SER A 196 -5.42 19.45 1.62
C SER A 196 -3.91 19.48 1.80
N TYR A 197 -3.19 20.18 0.93
CA TYR A 197 -1.74 20.38 1.05
C TYR A 197 -1.37 21.29 2.23
N GLU A 198 -2.15 22.32 2.53
CA GLU A 198 -1.95 23.15 3.72
C GLU A 198 -2.28 22.37 5.01
N GLU A 199 -3.39 21.64 5.00
CA GLU A 199 -3.86 20.79 6.09
C GLU A 199 -2.89 19.65 6.41
N SER A 200 -2.24 19.05 5.42
CA SER A 200 -1.24 17.99 5.65
C SER A 200 -0.01 18.52 6.40
N ARG A 201 0.41 19.76 6.09
CA ARG A 201 1.53 20.44 6.77
C ARG A 201 1.16 20.87 8.18
N GLU A 202 -0.09 21.23 8.42
CA GLU A 202 -0.62 21.44 9.77
C GLU A 202 -0.57 20.14 10.60
N LEU A 203 -1.10 19.03 10.07
CA LEU A 203 -1.04 17.72 10.73
C LEU A 203 0.40 17.31 11.05
N ALA A 204 1.33 17.48 10.10
CA ALA A 204 2.75 17.20 10.30
C ALA A 204 3.39 18.12 11.36
N THR A 205 2.96 19.38 11.45
CA THR A 205 3.42 20.31 12.49
C THR A 205 3.02 19.81 13.87
N LEU A 206 1.74 19.51 14.07
CA LEU A 206 1.22 19.01 15.34
C LEU A 206 1.85 17.67 15.73
N ALA A 207 2.02 16.75 14.76
CA ALA A 207 2.71 15.49 14.98
C ALA A 207 4.17 15.69 15.43
N SER A 208 4.90 16.62 14.81
CA SER A 208 6.29 16.91 15.21
C SER A 208 6.38 17.53 16.60
N GLU A 209 5.45 18.42 16.98
CA GLU A 209 5.39 19.02 18.31
C GLU A 209 5.07 17.95 19.35
N TYR A 210 4.04 17.12 19.08
CA TYR A 210 3.65 16.01 19.95
C TYR A 210 4.82 15.04 20.21
N ILE A 211 5.57 14.65 19.17
CA ILE A 211 6.73 13.77 19.34
C ILE A 211 7.84 14.45 20.17
N SER A 212 8.04 15.75 19.99
CA SER A 212 9.06 16.52 20.71
C SER A 212 8.74 16.65 22.20
N ASP A 213 7.47 16.81 22.54
CA ASP A 213 7.00 17.00 23.91
C ASP A 213 6.88 15.67 24.68
N ASN A 214 6.44 14.60 24.02
CA ASN A 214 6.14 13.32 24.68
C ASN A 214 7.24 12.25 24.50
N GLY A 215 7.99 12.30 23.40
CA GLY A 215 9.09 11.38 23.11
C GLY A 215 8.67 9.96 22.70
N ALA A 216 9.66 9.09 22.45
CA ALA A 216 9.44 7.75 21.87
C ALA A 216 8.83 6.71 22.83
N SER A 217 8.66 7.04 24.11
CA SER A 217 8.02 6.14 25.09
C SER A 217 6.53 6.45 25.30
N ASP A 218 6.01 7.45 24.60
CA ASP A 218 4.59 7.75 24.59
C ASP A 218 3.77 6.58 24.01
N ASP A 219 2.55 6.38 24.53
CA ASP A 219 1.69 5.25 24.16
C ASP A 219 1.22 5.37 22.70
N LEU A 220 0.86 6.58 22.24
CA LEU A 220 0.43 6.81 20.86
C LEU A 220 1.60 6.66 19.89
N PHE A 221 2.78 7.19 20.24
CA PHE A 221 4.00 6.97 19.46
C PHE A 221 4.31 5.47 19.34
N THR A 222 4.28 4.74 20.46
CA THR A 222 4.60 3.30 20.48
C THR A 222 3.58 2.50 19.68
N ALA A 223 2.30 2.90 19.70
CA ALA A 223 1.26 2.25 18.90
C ALA A 223 1.57 2.29 17.40
N TYR A 224 1.97 3.46 16.87
CA TYR A 224 2.23 3.62 15.43
C TYR A 224 3.68 3.42 15.01
N PHE A 225 4.67 3.53 15.89
CA PHE A 225 6.08 3.44 15.52
C PHE A 225 6.88 2.44 16.35
N GLY A 226 6.25 1.75 17.30
CA GLY A 226 6.91 0.71 18.10
C GLY A 226 8.16 1.26 18.82
N SER A 227 9.27 0.52 18.74
CA SER A 227 10.54 0.91 19.37
C SER A 227 11.46 1.74 18.46
N ASN A 228 10.96 2.36 17.40
CA ASN A 228 11.77 3.25 16.56
C ASN A 228 12.20 4.51 17.34
N SER A 229 13.27 5.15 16.91
CA SER A 229 13.68 6.41 17.54
C SER A 229 12.73 7.55 17.15
N ALA A 230 12.43 8.43 18.10
CA ALA A 230 11.69 9.66 17.83
C ALA A 230 12.33 10.48 16.72
N SER A 231 13.67 10.50 16.64
CA SER A 231 14.40 11.21 15.58
C SER A 231 14.07 10.69 14.18
N ALA A 232 13.98 9.36 13.99
CA ALA A 232 13.71 8.78 12.68
C ALA A 232 12.29 9.12 12.20
N VAL A 233 11.32 9.12 13.12
CA VAL A 233 9.94 9.52 12.81
C VAL A 233 9.85 11.03 12.57
N LEU A 234 10.55 11.83 13.37
CA LEU A 234 10.65 13.28 13.20
C LEU A 234 11.27 13.64 11.85
N ASP A 235 12.27 12.93 11.36
CA ASP A 235 12.88 13.22 10.06
C ASP A 235 11.83 13.17 8.93
N VAL A 236 10.96 12.16 8.93
CA VAL A 236 9.87 12.02 7.95
C VAL A 236 8.79 13.10 8.13
N VAL A 237 8.29 13.28 9.35
CA VAL A 237 7.24 14.28 9.65
C VAL A 237 7.73 15.70 9.37
N ASN A 238 8.99 16.01 9.69
CA ASN A 238 9.61 17.29 9.37
C ASN A 238 9.80 17.49 7.87
N GLY A 239 10.04 16.42 7.11
CA GLY A 239 10.04 16.43 5.65
C GLY A 239 8.71 16.96 5.12
N VAL A 240 7.58 16.41 5.58
CA VAL A 240 6.24 16.88 5.18
C VAL A 240 6.00 18.32 5.62
N ARG A 241 6.25 18.66 6.90
CA ARG A 241 6.01 20.02 7.42
C ARG A 241 6.78 21.09 6.64
N ASN A 242 8.03 20.80 6.32
CA ASN A 242 8.94 21.72 5.66
C ASN A 242 8.88 21.64 4.12
N GLU A 243 8.00 20.80 3.58
CA GLU A 243 7.83 20.63 2.14
C GLU A 243 7.55 21.98 1.48
N ASN A 244 8.33 22.27 0.43
CA ASN A 244 8.26 23.53 -0.31
C ASN A 244 8.73 23.39 -1.76
N ASP A 245 8.77 22.16 -2.30
CA ASP A 245 9.21 21.92 -3.67
C ASP A 245 8.17 22.45 -4.68
N SER A 246 8.40 23.69 -5.14
CA SER A 246 7.59 24.32 -6.19
C SER A 246 7.62 23.60 -7.55
N GLY A 247 8.52 22.62 -7.72
CA GLY A 247 8.63 21.79 -8.90
C GLY A 247 7.77 20.52 -8.86
N ARG A 248 7.23 20.15 -7.70
CA ARG A 248 6.33 19.00 -7.53
C ARG A 248 4.96 19.31 -8.11
N VAL A 249 4.45 18.39 -8.93
CA VAL A 249 3.08 18.49 -9.43
C VAL A 249 2.12 17.91 -8.40
N LEU A 250 1.04 18.65 -8.15
CA LEU A 250 -0.18 18.18 -7.48
C LEU A 250 -1.28 18.22 -8.54
N SER A 251 -1.74 17.05 -9.02
CA SER A 251 -2.63 16.94 -10.18
C SER A 251 -3.98 16.34 -9.83
N CYS A 252 -5.05 16.87 -10.43
CA CYS A 252 -6.39 16.26 -10.41
C CYS A 252 -6.62 15.33 -11.62
N GLU A 253 -5.68 15.28 -12.56
CA GLU A 253 -5.79 14.54 -13.81
C GLU A 253 -4.96 13.26 -13.74
N ASP A 254 -5.60 12.11 -13.88
CA ASP A 254 -4.94 10.78 -13.89
C ASP A 254 -4.29 10.51 -15.26
N GLU A 255 -3.08 11.03 -15.45
CA GLU A 255 -2.33 10.85 -16.69
C GLU A 255 -1.80 9.43 -16.89
N LEU A 256 -1.83 8.60 -15.85
CA LEU A 256 -1.24 7.26 -15.83
C LEU A 256 -2.28 6.12 -15.82
N ASP A 257 -3.57 6.46 -15.80
CA ASP A 257 -4.69 5.51 -15.73
C ASP A 257 -4.59 4.61 -14.48
N VAL A 258 -4.18 5.19 -13.35
CA VAL A 258 -3.99 4.51 -12.06
C VAL A 258 -5.26 4.54 -11.21
N CYS A 259 -6.15 5.52 -11.43
CA CYS A 259 -7.37 5.72 -10.66
C CYS A 259 -8.45 4.71 -11.02
N ASP A 260 -8.40 3.53 -10.40
CA ASP A 260 -9.31 2.41 -10.68
C ASP A 260 -10.65 2.45 -9.90
N GLY A 261 -10.92 3.55 -9.19
CA GLY A 261 -12.09 3.75 -8.35
C GLY A 261 -11.92 3.35 -6.88
N ASN A 262 -10.82 2.69 -6.49
CA ASN A 262 -10.45 2.57 -5.07
C ASN A 262 -9.10 3.21 -4.73
N VAL A 263 -8.27 3.52 -5.72
CA VAL A 263 -7.12 4.43 -5.50
C VAL A 263 -7.66 5.83 -5.17
N ILE A 264 -7.25 6.37 -4.02
CA ILE A 264 -7.60 7.69 -3.51
C ILE A 264 -6.62 8.71 -4.08
N ALA A 265 -5.33 8.44 -3.93
CA ALA A 265 -4.26 9.24 -4.49
C ALA A 265 -3.06 8.34 -4.80
N TYR A 266 -2.10 8.86 -5.56
CA TYR A 266 -0.85 8.17 -5.80
C TYR A 266 0.32 9.12 -6.00
N THR A 267 1.52 8.65 -5.64
CA THR A 267 2.79 9.35 -5.83
C THR A 267 3.64 8.61 -6.85
N VAL A 268 4.09 9.32 -7.88
CA VAL A 268 5.04 8.81 -8.87
C VAL A 268 6.45 8.93 -8.30
N ILE A 269 7.13 7.82 -8.03
CA ILE A 269 8.42 7.84 -7.30
C ILE A 269 9.55 8.49 -8.11
N ALA A 270 9.50 8.38 -9.44
CA ALA A 270 10.56 8.95 -10.28
C ALA A 270 10.58 10.49 -10.30
N THR A 271 9.42 11.14 -10.16
CA THR A 271 9.29 12.61 -10.17
C THR A 271 8.84 13.18 -8.85
N THR A 272 8.37 12.32 -7.94
CA THR A 272 7.74 12.65 -6.67
C THR A 272 6.45 13.48 -6.82
N ASP A 273 5.86 13.50 -8.02
CA ASP A 273 4.57 14.12 -8.32
C ASP A 273 3.42 13.33 -7.68
N ILE A 274 2.38 14.05 -7.24
CA ILE A 274 1.21 13.49 -6.55
C ILE A 274 -0.03 13.74 -7.40
N TYR A 275 -0.85 12.72 -7.51
CA TYR A 275 -2.07 12.71 -8.32
C TYR A 275 -3.24 12.27 -7.45
N TYR A 276 -4.34 13.00 -7.54
CA TYR A 276 -5.55 12.78 -6.75
C TYR A 276 -6.65 12.20 -7.63
N CYS A 277 -7.15 11.03 -7.23
CA CYS A 277 -8.24 10.36 -7.94
C CYS A 277 -9.60 10.94 -7.53
N ASN A 278 -10.63 10.67 -8.33
CA ASN A 278 -11.97 11.23 -8.10
C ASN A 278 -12.52 11.00 -6.67
N ILE A 279 -12.24 9.84 -6.06
CA ILE A 279 -12.71 9.52 -4.71
C ILE A 279 -12.05 10.35 -3.61
N PHE A 280 -10.89 10.97 -3.86
CA PHE A 280 -10.25 11.89 -2.92
C PHE A 280 -11.13 13.11 -2.61
N PHE A 281 -11.91 13.57 -3.60
CA PHE A 281 -12.76 14.75 -3.44
C PHE A 281 -14.02 14.48 -2.59
N ASP A 282 -14.25 13.24 -2.16
CA ASP A 282 -15.27 12.87 -1.17
C ASP A 282 -14.74 12.93 0.28
N GLU A 283 -13.44 13.18 0.47
CA GLU A 283 -12.82 13.31 1.79
C GLU A 283 -13.20 14.63 2.48
N VAL A 284 -13.00 14.69 3.80
CA VAL A 284 -13.34 15.84 4.64
C VAL A 284 -12.08 16.51 5.20
N ASP A 285 -12.22 17.74 5.69
CA ASP A 285 -11.10 18.48 6.30
C ASP A 285 -10.69 17.93 7.67
N ASN A 286 -9.57 18.44 8.20
CA ASN A 286 -9.07 18.08 9.54
C ASN A 286 -10.12 18.34 10.65
N GLN A 287 -10.91 19.42 10.54
CA GLN A 287 -11.87 19.83 11.57
C GLN A 287 -12.99 18.80 11.75
N ALA A 288 -13.31 18.01 10.72
CA ALA A 288 -14.27 16.93 10.81
C ALA A 288 -13.92 15.88 11.88
N LEU A 289 -12.65 15.74 12.27
CA LEU A 289 -12.22 14.90 13.39
C LEU A 289 -12.85 15.33 14.72
N CYS A 290 -13.05 16.64 14.93
CA CYS A 290 -13.76 17.17 16.09
C CYS A 290 -15.29 17.07 15.98
N GLY A 291 -15.79 16.76 14.77
CA GLY A 291 -17.21 16.66 14.43
C GLY A 291 -17.76 15.23 14.42
N GLY A 292 -16.96 14.22 14.76
CA GLY A 292 -17.38 12.81 14.83
C GLY A 292 -16.85 11.92 13.70
N THR A 293 -16.10 12.45 12.74
CA THR A 293 -15.31 11.61 11.83
C THR A 293 -14.20 10.93 12.63
N THR A 294 -14.06 9.61 12.49
CA THR A 294 -13.05 8.85 13.22
C THR A 294 -11.76 8.76 12.42
N VAL A 295 -10.61 8.70 13.09
CA VAL A 295 -9.29 8.43 12.46
C VAL A 295 -9.31 7.15 11.62
N ASN A 296 -9.99 6.12 12.10
CA ASN A 296 -10.15 4.84 11.39
C ASN A 296 -10.91 4.96 10.06
N SER A 297 -11.68 6.04 9.85
CA SER A 297 -12.37 6.29 8.58
C SER A 297 -11.38 6.64 7.45
N ARG A 298 -10.18 7.13 7.80
CA ARG A 298 -9.08 7.45 6.87
C ARG A 298 -9.48 8.33 5.67
N ASN A 299 -10.50 9.16 5.85
CA ASN A 299 -11.07 10.03 4.81
C ASN A 299 -10.86 11.52 5.16
N ILE A 300 -9.71 11.84 5.76
CA ILE A 300 -9.28 13.21 6.03
C ILE A 300 -8.32 13.63 4.92
N ARG A 301 -8.68 14.64 4.12
CA ARG A 301 -7.90 15.06 2.93
C ARG A 301 -6.47 15.50 3.26
N GLY A 302 -6.29 16.17 4.39
CA GLY A 302 -4.98 16.49 4.94
C GLY A 302 -4.16 15.24 5.27
N GLY A 303 -4.80 14.22 5.83
CA GLY A 303 -4.17 12.93 6.14
C GLY A 303 -3.74 12.15 4.91
N THR A 304 -4.60 12.06 3.89
CA THR A 304 -4.26 11.43 2.61
C THR A 304 -3.13 12.19 1.89
N THR A 305 -3.16 13.53 1.88
CA THR A 305 -2.04 14.29 1.28
C THR A 305 -0.75 14.13 2.09
N LEU A 306 -0.83 13.99 3.42
CA LEU A 306 0.33 13.68 4.26
C LEU A 306 0.95 12.32 3.88
N HIS A 307 0.12 11.29 3.67
CA HIS A 307 0.56 9.96 3.18
C HIS A 307 1.36 10.07 1.88
N GLU A 308 0.81 10.73 0.88
CA GLU A 308 1.49 10.90 -0.41
C GLU A 308 2.79 11.70 -0.28
N LEU A 309 2.79 12.74 0.57
CA LEU A 309 3.99 13.51 0.84
C LEU A 309 5.08 12.69 1.52
N THR A 310 4.74 11.72 2.38
CA THR A 310 5.77 10.86 3.00
C THR A 310 6.46 9.97 1.95
N HIS A 311 5.77 9.59 0.86
CA HIS A 311 6.43 8.94 -0.27
C HIS A 311 7.39 9.91 -0.96
N ALA A 312 6.92 11.12 -1.26
CA ALA A 312 7.67 12.11 -2.00
C ALA A 312 8.95 12.60 -1.29
N VAL A 313 8.87 12.85 0.03
CA VAL A 313 9.96 13.49 0.79
C VAL A 313 10.85 12.49 1.53
N SER A 314 10.43 11.23 1.66
CA SER A 314 11.14 10.23 2.49
C SER A 314 11.09 8.80 1.95
N ASP A 315 10.51 8.58 0.76
CA ASP A 315 10.42 7.25 0.12
C ASP A 315 9.81 6.16 1.02
N THR A 316 8.90 6.54 1.93
CA THR A 316 8.06 5.56 2.66
C THR A 316 7.33 4.65 1.68
N ASP A 317 7.04 3.40 2.05
CA ASP A 317 6.32 2.40 1.26
C ASP A 317 4.87 2.25 1.72
N ASP A 318 4.03 1.61 0.89
CA ASP A 318 2.70 1.14 1.27
C ASP A 318 2.79 -0.30 1.76
N VAL A 319 3.11 -0.46 3.04
CA VAL A 319 3.23 -1.78 3.65
C VAL A 319 1.86 -2.35 3.99
N ASN A 320 0.95 -1.52 4.49
CA ASN A 320 -0.41 -1.89 4.83
C ASN A 320 -1.31 -0.66 4.95
N TYR A 321 -2.61 -0.88 4.95
CA TYR A 321 -3.62 0.16 5.04
C TYR A 321 -4.62 -0.14 6.17
N GLY A 322 -5.01 0.91 6.89
CA GLY A 322 -5.95 0.79 8.01
C GLY A 322 -5.26 0.94 9.35
N CYS A 323 -5.65 1.97 10.12
CA CYS A 323 -4.98 2.32 11.36
C CYS A 323 -4.86 1.16 12.37
N PRO A 324 -5.89 0.31 12.60
CA PRO A 324 -5.76 -0.84 13.50
C PRO A 324 -4.76 -1.89 13.02
N THR A 325 -4.64 -2.13 11.71
CA THR A 325 -3.68 -3.10 11.17
C THR A 325 -2.27 -2.51 11.11
N ASN A 326 -2.13 -1.22 10.79
CA ASN A 326 -0.87 -0.49 10.83
C ASN A 326 -0.17 -0.56 12.20
N GLN A 327 -0.94 -0.60 13.28
CA GLN A 327 -0.42 -0.76 14.64
C GLN A 327 0.11 -2.17 14.93
N GLN A 328 -0.20 -3.17 14.10
CA GLN A 328 0.25 -4.57 14.25
C GLN A 328 1.51 -4.88 13.44
N LEU A 329 1.94 -3.97 12.57
CA LEU A 329 3.16 -4.11 11.78
C LEU A 329 4.41 -4.31 12.68
N SER A 330 5.44 -4.97 12.14
CA SER A 330 6.74 -5.01 12.82
C SER A 330 7.32 -3.61 13.00
N THR A 331 8.18 -3.40 13.99
CA THR A 331 8.82 -2.09 14.23
C THR A 331 9.45 -1.51 12.96
N SER A 332 10.17 -2.32 12.18
CA SER A 332 10.78 -1.85 10.93
C SER A 332 9.76 -1.45 9.87
N GLN A 333 8.64 -2.19 9.76
CA GLN A 333 7.57 -1.88 8.82
C GLN A 333 6.80 -0.61 9.22
N LYS A 334 6.54 -0.42 10.52
CA LYS A 334 5.89 0.77 11.05
C LYS A 334 6.59 2.07 10.67
N LEU A 335 7.93 2.06 10.62
CA LEU A 335 8.73 3.24 10.24
C LEU A 335 8.60 3.57 8.76
N ILE A 336 8.50 2.56 7.90
CA ILE A 336 8.47 2.79 6.45
C ILE A 336 7.05 2.90 5.91
N ASN A 337 6.01 2.55 6.66
CA ASN A 337 4.63 2.57 6.16
C ASN A 337 4.05 3.99 6.16
N ALA A 338 3.73 4.52 4.98
CA ALA A 338 3.15 5.86 4.83
C ALA A 338 1.84 6.03 5.63
N ASP A 339 1.00 4.99 5.66
CA ASP A 339 -0.30 5.06 6.33
C ASP A 339 -0.18 5.09 7.87
N ASN A 340 0.95 4.67 8.45
CA ASN A 340 1.24 4.90 9.88
C ASN A 340 1.37 6.40 10.18
N TYR A 341 1.96 7.18 9.29
CA TYR A 341 2.11 8.63 9.46
C TYR A 341 0.77 9.35 9.33
N ASN A 342 -0.07 8.96 8.37
CA ASN A 342 -1.44 9.47 8.25
C ASN A 342 -2.25 9.22 9.53
N CYS A 343 -2.35 7.96 9.95
CA CYS A 343 -3.11 7.58 11.14
C CYS A 343 -2.56 8.23 12.42
N PHE A 344 -1.24 8.31 12.57
CA PHE A 344 -0.63 8.96 13.73
C PHE A 344 -0.93 10.47 13.75
N ALA A 345 -0.71 11.18 12.65
CA ALA A 345 -0.86 12.64 12.63
C ALA A 345 -2.33 13.07 12.79
N THR A 346 -3.28 12.33 12.20
CA THR A 346 -4.72 12.57 12.40
C THR A 346 -5.17 12.22 13.82
N GLN A 347 -4.62 11.17 14.45
CA GLN A 347 -4.86 10.88 15.86
C GLN A 347 -4.32 11.98 16.78
N VAL A 348 -3.11 12.49 16.52
CA VAL A 348 -2.55 13.64 17.26
C VAL A 348 -3.46 14.86 17.14
N TYR A 349 -3.97 15.17 15.95
CA TYR A 349 -4.93 16.26 15.76
C TYR A 349 -6.17 16.05 16.63
N ALA A 350 -6.79 14.87 16.54
CA ALA A 350 -7.98 14.55 17.32
C ALA A 350 -7.75 14.65 18.84
N ASP A 351 -6.60 14.19 19.32
CA ASP A 351 -6.28 14.16 20.77
C ASP A 351 -5.92 15.55 21.33
N THR A 352 -5.45 16.46 20.48
CA THR A 352 -4.89 17.75 20.94
C THR A 352 -5.73 18.98 20.57
N GLN A 353 -6.62 18.88 19.57
CA GLN A 353 -7.35 20.03 19.03
C GLN A 353 -8.88 20.04 19.30
N CYS A 354 -9.49 18.94 19.78
CA CYS A 354 -10.96 18.75 19.75
C CYS A 354 -11.76 18.89 21.08
#